data_AF-A0A926XK84-F1
#
_entry.id   AF-A0A926XK84-F1
#
_cell.length_a   1.000
_cell.length_b   1.000
_cell.length_c   1.000
_cell.angle_alpha   90.00
_cell.angle_beta   90.00
_cell.angle_gamma   90.00
#
_symmetry.space_group_name_H-M   'P 1'
#
loop_
_entity.id
_entity.type
_entity.pdbx_description
1 polymer ?
#
loop_
_entity_poly.entity_id
_entity_poly.type
_entity_poly.pdbx_seq_one_letter_code
_entity_poly.pdbx_strand_id
1 'polypeptide(L)'
;MSLTAGALVTLVLTKAFEKTGEVLGEKALEQGGKLMQLLRHKSPDTASAMEMVAQRPELVEQQPEIYGEAVLVEKIESAAKSDPEIATAVQALADAVKAQLPITTIENWQGINIKGGNPIINNPSFNF
;
A
#
# COMPACT_ATOMS: atom_id res chain seq x y z
N MET A 1 -11.77 5.48 1.36
CA MET A 1 -11.32 4.09 1.15
C MET A 1 -10.10 3.85 2.05
N SER A 2 -10.16 2.88 2.95
CA SER A 2 -8.99 2.43 3.73
C SER A 2 -8.26 1.36 2.94
N LEU A 3 -6.93 1.41 2.90
CA LEU A 3 -6.16 0.26 2.40
C LEU A 3 -6.46 -0.90 3.36
N THR A 4 -6.92 -2.02 2.84
CA THR A 4 -7.20 -3.22 3.65
C THR A 4 -5.88 -3.90 4.00
N ALA A 5 -5.86 -4.66 5.09
CA ALA A 5 -4.69 -5.43 5.49
C ALA A 5 -4.18 -6.35 4.35
N GLY A 6 -5.06 -6.81 3.44
CA GLY A 6 -4.70 -7.49 2.19
C GLY A 6 -3.77 -6.67 1.30
N ALA A 7 -4.14 -5.43 0.97
CA ALA A 7 -3.29 -4.57 0.15
C ALA A 7 -1.92 -4.30 0.80
N LEU A 8 -1.85 -4.28 2.14
CA LEU A 8 -0.58 -4.13 2.86
C LEU A 8 0.26 -5.41 2.83
N VAL A 9 -0.37 -6.57 2.99
CA VAL A 9 0.28 -7.89 2.84
C VAL A 9 0.86 -8.00 1.44
N THR A 10 0.04 -7.80 0.41
CA THR A 10 0.49 -7.86 -0.98
C THR A 10 1.67 -6.90 -1.16
N LEU A 11 1.57 -5.64 -0.71
CA LEU A 11 2.63 -4.64 -0.88
C LEU A 11 3.94 -4.98 -0.15
N VAL A 12 3.88 -5.55 1.05
CA VAL A 12 5.07 -6.04 1.76
C VAL A 12 5.66 -7.25 1.05
N LEU A 13 4.82 -8.16 0.53
CA LEU A 13 5.25 -9.32 -0.25
C LEU A 13 5.90 -8.91 -1.58
N THR A 14 5.28 -8.03 -2.39
CA THR A 14 5.83 -7.62 -3.69
C THR A 14 7.19 -6.91 -3.53
N LYS A 15 7.38 -6.16 -2.43
CA LYS A 15 8.64 -5.46 -2.13
C LYS A 15 9.79 -6.39 -1.73
N ALA A 16 9.53 -7.58 -1.19
CA ALA A 16 10.60 -8.55 -0.96
C ALA A 16 11.17 -9.11 -2.26
N PHE A 17 10.38 -9.10 -3.34
CA PHE A 17 10.78 -9.58 -4.67
C PHE A 17 11.32 -8.50 -5.60
N GLU A 18 10.84 -7.25 -5.49
CA GLU A 18 11.28 -6.17 -6.38
C GLU A 18 12.46 -5.38 -5.81
N LYS A 19 13.66 -5.64 -6.34
CA LYS A 19 14.84 -4.78 -6.19
C LYS A 19 14.68 -3.37 -6.79
N THR A 20 13.56 -3.09 -7.45
CA THR A 20 13.33 -1.86 -8.19
C THR A 20 12.44 -0.94 -7.36
N GLY A 21 13.04 0.05 -6.71
CA GLY A 21 12.37 1.01 -5.83
C GLY A 21 11.44 2.02 -6.51
N GLU A 22 11.11 1.86 -7.80
CA GLU A 22 10.49 2.91 -8.62
C GLU A 22 8.98 3.12 -8.41
N VAL A 23 8.26 2.18 -7.79
CA VAL A 23 6.78 2.27 -7.69
C VAL A 23 6.27 2.70 -6.31
N LEU A 24 7.08 2.59 -5.25
CA LEU A 24 6.67 3.00 -3.90
C LEU A 24 7.81 3.79 -3.25
N GLY A 25 7.56 5.07 -3.01
CA GLY A 25 8.39 6.01 -2.28
C GLY A 25 8.86 5.55 -0.89
N GLU A 26 10.01 6.13 -0.50
CA GLU A 26 10.80 5.82 0.70
C GLU A 26 9.97 5.69 1.98
N LYS A 27 8.91 6.48 2.13
CA LYS A 27 8.08 6.46 3.34
C LYS A 27 7.34 5.13 3.53
N ALA A 28 6.82 4.52 2.47
CA ALA A 28 6.17 3.20 2.60
C ALA A 28 7.21 2.11 2.88
N LEU A 29 8.40 2.21 2.29
CA LEU A 29 9.51 1.31 2.57
C LEU A 29 9.95 1.38 4.04
N GLU A 30 10.14 2.59 4.57
CA GLU A 30 10.52 2.79 5.96
C GLU A 30 9.46 2.25 6.93
N GLN A 31 8.18 2.56 6.69
CA GLN A 31 7.09 2.08 7.55
C GLN A 31 6.90 0.57 7.43
N GLY A 32 7.11 -0.01 6.24
CA GLY A 32 7.08 -1.45 6.02
C GLY A 32 8.18 -2.16 6.80
N GLY A 33 9.41 -1.63 6.77
CA GLY A 33 10.53 -2.14 7.56
C GLY A 33 10.29 -2.06 9.07
N LYS A 34 9.70 -0.96 9.56
CA LYS A 34 9.30 -0.78 10.97
C LYS A 34 8.24 -1.81 11.40
N LEU A 35 7.20 -2.01 10.58
CA LEU A 35 6.20 -3.04 10.82
C LEU A 35 6.85 -4.44 10.90
N MET A 36 7.74 -4.76 9.96
CA MET A 36 8.45 -6.04 9.94
C MET A 36 9.34 -6.25 11.18
N GLN A 37 10.03 -5.21 11.65
CA GLN A 37 10.80 -5.27 12.90
C GLN A 37 9.90 -5.52 14.11
N LEU A 38 8.78 -4.79 14.21
CA LEU A 38 7.82 -4.97 15.30
C LEU A 38 7.23 -6.37 15.28
N LEU A 39 6.86 -6.89 14.11
CA LEU A 39 6.40 -8.27 13.96
C LEU A 39 7.48 -9.26 14.38
N ARG A 40 8.76 -9.10 13.99
CA ARG A 40 9.83 -10.00 14.47
C ARG A 40 9.97 -10.01 16.00
N HIS A 41 9.77 -8.86 16.63
CA HIS A 41 9.93 -8.72 18.08
C HIS A 41 8.71 -9.21 18.88
N LYS A 42 7.50 -8.93 18.40
CA LYS A 42 6.25 -9.12 19.15
C LYS A 42 5.34 -10.20 18.57
N SER A 43 5.54 -10.59 17.33
CA SER A 43 4.77 -11.64 16.62
C SER A 43 5.67 -12.42 15.65
N PRO A 44 6.71 -13.11 16.15
CA PRO A 44 7.73 -13.74 15.31
C PRO A 44 7.18 -14.80 14.36
N ASP A 45 6.05 -15.44 14.70
CA ASP A 45 5.34 -16.37 13.81
C ASP A 45 4.83 -15.64 12.56
N THR A 46 4.14 -14.50 12.75
CA THR A 46 3.63 -13.66 11.65
C THR A 46 4.78 -13.16 10.79
N ALA A 47 5.87 -12.67 11.41
CA ALA A 47 7.05 -12.24 10.65
C ALA A 47 7.65 -13.38 9.82
N SER A 48 7.83 -14.57 10.41
CA SER A 48 8.41 -15.73 9.73
C SER A 48 7.54 -16.19 8.57
N ALA A 49 6.22 -16.19 8.72
CA ALA A 49 5.29 -16.54 7.64
C ALA A 49 5.40 -15.56 6.47
N MET A 50 5.44 -14.25 6.76
CA MET A 50 5.64 -13.23 5.74
C MET A 50 7.00 -13.36 5.05
N GLU A 51 8.07 -13.59 5.81
CA GLU A 51 9.43 -13.77 5.28
C GLU A 51 9.56 -15.01 4.39
N MET A 52 8.93 -16.12 4.77
CA MET A 52 8.91 -17.33 3.95
C MET A 52 8.23 -17.09 2.60
N VAL A 53 7.09 -16.40 2.60
CA VAL A 53 6.37 -16.10 1.36
C VAL A 53 7.10 -15.06 0.53
N ALA A 54 7.73 -14.08 1.17
CA ALA A 54 8.64 -13.11 0.57
C ALA A 54 9.88 -13.74 -0.09
N GLN A 55 10.30 -14.93 0.34
CA GLN A 55 11.39 -15.68 -0.31
C GLN A 55 10.87 -16.70 -1.33
N ARG A 56 9.67 -17.22 -1.10
CA ARG A 56 9.05 -18.32 -1.86
C ARG A 56 7.57 -17.99 -2.09
N PRO A 57 7.25 -17.23 -3.14
CA PRO A 57 5.89 -16.74 -3.37
C PRO A 57 4.96 -17.90 -3.78
N GLU A 58 5.53 -18.95 -4.36
CA GLU A 58 4.89 -20.24 -4.65
C GLU A 58 4.22 -20.88 -3.42
N LEU A 59 4.63 -20.53 -2.19
CA LEU A 59 4.01 -21.04 -0.97
C LEU A 59 2.57 -20.58 -0.80
N VAL A 60 2.21 -19.41 -1.34
CA VAL A 60 0.82 -18.91 -1.32
C VAL A 60 -0.10 -19.87 -2.07
N GLU A 61 0.38 -20.44 -3.17
CA GLU A 61 -0.38 -21.36 -4.02
C GLU A 61 -0.25 -22.82 -3.56
N GLN A 62 0.94 -23.23 -3.10
CA GLN A 62 1.20 -24.61 -2.67
C GLN A 62 0.66 -24.92 -1.27
N GLN A 63 0.59 -23.92 -0.41
CA GLN A 63 0.17 -24.05 0.99
C GLN A 63 -0.74 -22.87 1.40
N PRO A 64 -1.89 -22.70 0.72
CA PRO A 64 -2.80 -21.56 0.93
C PRO A 64 -3.39 -21.52 2.35
N GLU A 65 -3.48 -22.66 3.04
CA GLU A 65 -3.97 -22.75 4.42
C GLU A 65 -2.99 -22.17 5.45
N ILE A 66 -1.70 -22.04 5.12
CA ILE A 66 -0.66 -21.50 6.01
C ILE A 66 -0.17 -20.13 5.52
N TYR A 67 -0.02 -20.00 4.21
CA TYR A 67 0.64 -18.86 3.54
C TYR A 67 -0.28 -18.12 2.56
N GLY A 68 -1.55 -18.52 2.46
CA GLY A 68 -2.53 -17.83 1.65
C GLY A 68 -2.64 -16.37 2.05
N GLU A 69 -2.91 -15.48 1.09
CA GLU A 69 -2.99 -14.05 1.35
C GLU A 69 -3.96 -13.73 2.50
N ALA A 70 -5.14 -14.34 2.52
CA ALA A 70 -6.11 -14.18 3.60
C ALA A 70 -5.58 -14.62 4.97
N VAL A 71 -4.77 -15.68 5.02
CA VAL A 71 -4.17 -16.20 6.26
C VAL A 71 -3.11 -15.23 6.79
N LEU A 72 -2.26 -14.72 5.90
CA LEU A 72 -1.25 -13.71 6.25
C LEU A 72 -1.92 -12.41 6.74
N VAL A 73 -3.02 -12.01 6.09
CA VAL A 73 -3.84 -10.87 6.52
C VAL A 73 -4.37 -11.08 7.92
N GLU A 74 -5.01 -12.22 8.19
CA GLU A 74 -5.56 -12.52 9.51
C GLU A 74 -4.48 -12.56 10.59
N LYS A 75 -3.28 -13.08 10.27
CA LYS A 75 -2.13 -13.08 11.20
C LYS A 75 -1.66 -11.67 11.55
N ILE A 76 -1.62 -10.75 10.58
CA ILE A 76 -1.26 -9.34 10.84
C ILE A 76 -2.37 -8.64 11.60
N GLU A 77 -3.64 -8.84 11.23
CA GLU A 77 -4.78 -8.25 11.94
C GLU A 77 -4.87 -8.75 13.38
N SER A 78 -4.59 -10.03 13.63
CA SER A 78 -4.53 -10.60 14.97
C SER A 78 -3.38 -10.01 15.77
N ALA A 79 -2.19 -9.89 15.17
CA ALA A 79 -1.04 -9.25 15.80
C ALA A 79 -1.34 -7.78 16.15
N ALA A 80 -1.99 -7.04 15.25
CA ALA A 80 -2.42 -5.66 15.48
C ALA A 80 -3.49 -5.55 16.57
N LYS A 81 -4.43 -6.50 16.66
CA LYS A 81 -5.43 -6.54 17.74
C LYS A 81 -4.79 -6.82 19.10
N SER A 82 -3.77 -7.67 19.13
CA SER A 82 -3.07 -8.06 20.35
C SER A 82 -2.03 -7.03 20.80
N ASP A 83 -1.49 -6.21 19.90
CA ASP A 83 -0.47 -5.21 20.22
C ASP A 83 -0.73 -3.86 19.53
N PRO A 84 -0.92 -2.77 20.32
CA PRO A 84 -1.25 -1.46 19.78
C PRO A 84 -0.11 -0.80 19.00
N GLU A 85 1.15 -1.19 19.23
CA GLU A 85 2.29 -0.69 18.45
C GLU A 85 2.27 -1.32 17.05
N ILE A 86 1.92 -2.60 16.94
CA ILE A 86 1.70 -3.26 15.65
C ILE A 86 0.53 -2.61 14.92
N ALA A 87 -0.60 -2.36 15.59
CA ALA A 87 -1.73 -1.65 14.96
C ALA A 87 -1.33 -0.27 14.41
N THR A 88 -0.54 0.48 15.19
CA THR A 88 -0.04 1.80 14.78
C THR A 88 0.87 1.68 13.57
N ALA A 89 1.77 0.70 13.53
CA ALA A 89 2.67 0.47 12.41
C ALA A 89 1.93 0.04 11.13
N VAL A 90 0.92 -0.83 11.26
CA VAL A 90 0.03 -1.22 10.15
C VAL A 90 -0.68 0.01 9.59
N GLN A 91 -1.23 0.86 10.46
CA GLN A 91 -1.91 2.08 10.05
C GLN A 91 -0.97 3.09 9.38
N ALA A 92 0.25 3.25 9.91
CA ALA A 92 1.28 4.13 9.36
C ALA A 92 1.75 3.68 7.97
N LEU A 93 1.91 2.38 7.76
CA LEU A 93 2.19 1.81 6.45
C LEU A 93 1.04 2.09 5.46
N ALA A 94 -0.20 1.86 5.87
CA ALA A 94 -1.36 2.14 5.04
C ALA A 94 -1.45 3.61 4.62
N ASP A 95 -1.14 4.53 5.54
CA ASP A 95 -1.14 5.96 5.26
C ASP A 95 0.01 6.35 4.31
N ALA A 96 1.20 5.79 4.53
CA ALA A 96 2.36 6.01 3.67
C ALA A 96 2.13 5.52 2.23
N VAL A 97 1.42 4.41 2.04
CA VAL A 97 1.04 3.89 0.71
C VAL A 97 -0.04 4.78 0.08
N LYS A 98 -1.09 5.15 0.82
CA LYS A 98 -2.12 6.07 0.30
C LYS A 98 -1.54 7.39 -0.18
N ALA A 99 -0.55 7.92 0.52
CA ALA A 99 0.11 9.18 0.15
C ALA A 99 0.94 9.08 -1.14
N GLN A 100 1.29 7.86 -1.58
CA GLN A 100 2.10 7.62 -2.77
C GLN A 100 1.31 7.14 -3.98
N LEU A 101 0.15 6.53 -3.76
CA LEU A 101 -0.83 6.39 -4.83
C LEU A 101 -1.10 7.82 -5.31
N PRO A 102 -0.79 8.17 -6.58
CA PRO A 102 -1.22 9.45 -7.10
C PRO A 102 -2.71 9.49 -6.83
N ILE A 103 -3.16 10.50 -6.11
CA ILE A 103 -4.56 10.86 -6.13
C ILE A 103 -4.80 11.13 -7.61
N THR A 104 -5.35 10.18 -8.34
CA THR A 104 -6.06 10.48 -9.57
C THR A 104 -7.27 11.26 -9.08
N THR A 105 -7.05 12.51 -8.71
CA THR A 105 -8.05 13.54 -8.88
C THR A 105 -8.27 13.51 -10.37
N ILE A 106 -9.23 12.68 -10.80
CA ILE A 106 -9.94 12.95 -12.02
C ILE A 106 -10.63 14.27 -11.72
N GLU A 107 -9.90 15.37 -11.91
CA GLU A 107 -10.48 16.68 -12.08
C GLU A 107 -11.39 16.49 -13.28
N ASN A 108 -12.66 16.29 -12.97
CA ASN A 108 -13.73 16.26 -13.92
C ASN A 108 -13.68 17.61 -14.66
N TRP A 109 -13.05 17.65 -15.84
CA TRP A 109 -12.95 18.80 -16.75
C TRP A 109 -14.32 19.15 -17.35
N GLN A 110 -15.36 19.24 -16.53
CA GLN A 110 -16.67 19.73 -16.93
C GLN A 110 -16.88 21.09 -16.28
N GLY A 111 -16.39 22.13 -16.97
CA GLY A 111 -16.88 23.50 -16.81
C GLY A 111 -15.93 24.46 -16.11
N ILE A 112 -15.15 25.19 -16.93
CA ILE A 112 -14.69 26.57 -16.77
C ILE A 112 -15.03 27.26 -15.42
N ASN A 113 -14.03 27.76 -14.67
CA ASN A 113 -14.04 29.17 -14.22
C ASN A 113 -12.69 29.72 -13.68
N ILE A 114 -12.09 30.57 -14.52
CA ILE A 114 -11.32 31.81 -14.26
C ILE A 114 -11.18 32.30 -12.80
N LYS A 115 -9.94 32.38 -12.31
CA LYS A 115 -9.49 33.47 -11.41
C LYS A 115 -8.02 33.82 -11.67
N GLY A 116 -7.79 34.99 -12.28
CA GLY A 116 -6.55 35.76 -12.07
C GLY A 116 -5.81 36.29 -13.30
N GLY A 117 -6.17 35.93 -14.52
CA GLY A 117 -5.49 36.42 -15.73
C GLY A 117 -6.43 36.43 -16.93
N ASN A 118 -6.34 37.48 -17.74
CA ASN A 118 -7.17 37.73 -18.91
C ASN A 118 -7.27 36.49 -19.83
N PRO A 119 -8.45 35.88 -20.04
CA PRO A 119 -8.57 34.72 -20.91
C PRO A 119 -8.38 35.15 -22.38
N ILE A 120 -7.27 34.72 -22.99
CA ILE A 120 -7.04 34.87 -24.42
C ILE A 120 -7.67 33.66 -25.11
N ILE A 121 -8.81 33.89 -25.77
CA ILE A 121 -9.43 32.89 -26.64
C ILE A 121 -8.81 33.06 -28.04
N ASN A 122 -7.77 32.29 -28.36
CA ASN A 122 -7.25 32.24 -29.73
C ASN A 122 -8.13 31.30 -30.57
N ASN A 123 -9.10 31.89 -31.28
CA ASN A 123 -9.83 31.35 -32.44
C ASN A 123 -10.62 30.04 -32.25
N PRO A 124 -11.90 30.09 -31.83
CA PRO A 124 -12.83 29.02 -32.08
C PRO A 124 -13.65 29.36 -33.36
N SER A 125 -13.18 28.88 -34.52
CA SER A 125 -14.01 28.86 -35.73
C SER A 125 -15.03 27.74 -35.61
N PHE A 126 -16.22 28.04 -35.11
CA PHE A 126 -17.38 27.13 -35.20
C PHE A 126 -18.13 27.43 -36.51
N ASN A 127 -17.94 26.57 -37.51
CA ASN A 127 -18.82 26.52 -38.69
C ASN A 127 -19.94 25.53 -38.37
N PHE A 128 -21.19 25.96 -38.47
CA PHE A 128 -22.39 25.10 -38.42
C PHE A 128 -22.80 24.71 -39.84
#